data_AF-A0A8T7EVN1-F1
#
_entry.id   AF-A0A8T7EVN1-F1
#
_cell.length_a   1.000
_cell.length_b   1.000
_cell.length_c   1.000
_cell.angle_alpha   90.00
_cell.angle_beta   90.00
_cell.angle_gamma   90.00
#
_symmetry.space_group_name_H-M   'P 1'
#
loop_
_entity.id
_entity.type
_entity.pdbx_description
1 polymer ?
#
loop_
_entity_poly.entity_id
_entity_poly.type
_entity_poly.pdbx_seq_one_letter_code
_entity_poly.pdbx_strand_id
1 'polypeptide(L)'
;MQAGLDMAIVNPAHITPYAEIPADQRKIADDLIFNTDEDALPRFIQYFEHNQIAVAAGEQADPTEGMTSEQALHWQIVHRKKEGVEQLIDDCLTRQDAVGVLNNVLLPAMKEVGDKFGAGESILPFVLQSAEVMKKSVAHLEQFMDKVEGSSKGVVVLATVYGDVHDIGKNSGQDDPEQ
;
A
#
# COMPACT_ATOMS: atom_id res chain seq x y z
N MET A 1 -9.92 -14.56 -36.73
CA MET A 1 -10.35 -15.27 -35.51
C MET A 1 -10.45 -14.23 -34.42
N GLN A 2 -11.66 -13.93 -33.96
CA GLN A 2 -11.94 -12.93 -32.92
C GLN A 2 -12.76 -13.67 -31.86
N ALA A 3 -12.08 -14.54 -31.14
CA ALA A 3 -12.66 -15.35 -30.08
C ALA A 3 -11.59 -15.47 -28.97
N GLY A 4 -11.35 -14.33 -28.32
CA GLY A 4 -10.55 -14.23 -27.11
C GLY A 4 -11.44 -13.80 -25.94
N LEU A 5 -10.99 -14.05 -24.71
CA LEU A 5 -11.62 -13.49 -23.51
C LEU A 5 -11.34 -11.98 -23.47
N ASP A 6 -12.25 -11.16 -24.00
CA ASP A 6 -12.10 -9.70 -24.01
C ASP A 6 -12.24 -9.09 -22.61
N MET A 7 -12.83 -9.82 -21.65
CA MET A 7 -13.10 -9.32 -20.30
C MET A 7 -13.05 -10.47 -19.27
N ALA A 8 -12.35 -10.23 -18.16
CA ALA A 8 -12.28 -11.14 -17.01
C ALA A 8 -12.79 -10.43 -15.76
N ILE A 9 -13.69 -11.09 -15.00
CA ILE A 9 -14.07 -10.64 -13.66
C ILE A 9 -13.06 -11.23 -12.69
N VAL A 10 -12.29 -10.36 -12.05
CA VAL A 10 -11.25 -10.74 -11.08
C VAL A 10 -11.57 -10.14 -9.72
N ASN A 11 -11.35 -10.90 -8.64
CA ASN A 11 -11.45 -10.38 -7.29
C ASN A 11 -10.11 -9.74 -6.89
N PRO A 12 -10.01 -8.41 -6.76
CA PRO A 12 -8.74 -7.73 -6.49
C PRO A 12 -8.09 -8.16 -5.18
N ALA A 13 -8.88 -8.64 -4.21
CA ALA A 13 -8.37 -9.07 -2.90
C ALA A 13 -7.46 -10.31 -2.96
N HIS A 14 -7.53 -11.10 -4.04
CA HIS A 14 -6.74 -12.31 -4.22
C HIS A 14 -5.74 -12.20 -5.39
N ILE A 15 -5.53 -11.00 -5.94
CA ILE A 15 -4.59 -10.78 -7.03
C ILE A 15 -3.25 -10.37 -6.45
N THR A 16 -2.20 -11.11 -6.77
CA THR A 16 -0.82 -10.67 -6.56
C THR A 16 -0.50 -9.59 -7.60
N PRO A 17 -0.05 -8.39 -7.19
CA PRO A 17 0.39 -7.36 -8.13
C PRO A 17 1.47 -7.91 -9.04
N TYR A 18 1.40 -7.62 -10.33
CA TYR A 18 2.35 -8.14 -11.31
C TYR A 18 3.80 -7.81 -10.91
N ALA A 19 4.04 -6.62 -10.37
CA ALA A 19 5.35 -6.17 -9.86
C ALA A 19 5.90 -7.02 -8.70
N GLU A 20 5.04 -7.61 -7.87
CA GLU A 20 5.43 -8.44 -6.72
C GLU A 20 5.74 -9.91 -7.12
N ILE A 21 5.41 -10.33 -8.34
CA ILE A 21 5.71 -11.69 -8.83
C ILE A 21 7.23 -11.82 -9.07
N PRO A 22 7.91 -12.85 -8.54
CA PRO A 22 9.34 -13.07 -8.79
C PRO A 22 9.69 -13.04 -10.29
N ALA A 23 10.78 -12.36 -10.64
CA ALA A 23 11.13 -12.07 -12.04
C ALA A 23 11.38 -13.34 -12.87
N ASP A 24 11.92 -14.40 -12.24
CA ASP A 24 12.11 -15.72 -12.83
C ASP A 24 10.77 -16.38 -13.18
N GLN A 25 9.80 -16.36 -12.26
CA GLN A 25 8.45 -16.90 -12.47
C GLN A 25 7.72 -16.14 -13.58
N ARG A 26 7.81 -14.82 -13.51
CA ARG A 26 7.17 -13.91 -14.47
C ARG A 26 7.67 -14.16 -15.89
N LYS A 27 9.00 -14.26 -16.06
CA LYS A 27 9.62 -14.53 -17.36
C LYS A 27 9.18 -15.88 -17.93
N ILE A 28 9.18 -16.94 -17.12
CA ILE A 28 8.79 -18.28 -17.57
C ILE A 28 7.31 -18.30 -17.99
N ALA A 29 6.43 -17.58 -17.28
CA ALA A 29 5.03 -17.44 -17.64
C ALA A 29 4.81 -16.58 -18.90
N ASP A 30 5.50 -15.44 -19.03
CA ASP A 30 5.41 -14.56 -20.19
C ASP A 30 5.91 -15.28 -21.45
N ASP A 31 7.00 -16.04 -21.35
CA ASP A 31 7.53 -16.80 -22.48
C ASP A 31 6.50 -17.80 -23.03
N LEU A 32 5.68 -18.38 -22.15
CA LEU A 32 4.59 -19.29 -22.50
C LEU A 32 3.37 -18.54 -23.07
N ILE A 33 2.94 -17.45 -22.43
CA ILE A 33 1.75 -16.68 -22.82
C ILE A 33 1.94 -16.01 -24.18
N PHE A 34 3.11 -15.39 -24.40
CA PHE A 34 3.42 -14.66 -25.63
C PHE A 34 4.10 -15.53 -26.69
N ASN A 35 4.38 -16.80 -26.36
CA ASN A 35 5.03 -17.75 -27.25
C ASN A 35 6.34 -17.18 -27.85
N THR A 36 7.15 -16.56 -26.99
CA THR A 36 8.43 -15.94 -27.37
C THR A 36 9.59 -16.94 -27.42
N ASP A 37 9.39 -18.14 -26.87
CA ASP A 37 10.38 -19.22 -26.83
C ASP A 37 9.70 -20.55 -27.23
N GLU A 38 10.33 -21.32 -28.14
CA GLU A 38 9.79 -22.60 -28.62
C GLU A 38 9.73 -23.66 -27.51
N ASP A 39 10.59 -23.55 -26.49
CA ASP A 39 10.67 -24.45 -25.34
C ASP A 39 9.93 -23.90 -24.10
N ALA A 40 9.11 -22.86 -24.25
CA ALA A 40 8.42 -22.23 -23.13
C ALA A 40 7.54 -23.20 -22.32
N LEU A 41 6.77 -24.05 -22.98
CA LEU A 41 5.88 -25.03 -22.33
C LEU A 41 6.66 -26.08 -21.51
N PRO A 42 7.66 -26.79 -22.08
CA PRO A 42 8.50 -27.70 -21.30
C PRO A 42 9.15 -27.05 -20.08
N ARG A 43 9.72 -25.85 -20.21
CA ARG A 43 10.36 -25.14 -19.09
C ARG A 43 9.36 -24.73 -18.01
N PHE A 44 8.17 -24.27 -18.40
CA PHE A 44 7.11 -23.92 -17.47
C PHE A 44 6.69 -25.14 -16.65
N ILE A 45 6.45 -26.28 -17.29
CA ILE A 45 6.12 -27.54 -16.62
C ILE A 45 7.25 -27.95 -15.67
N GLN A 46 8.50 -27.94 -16.14
CA GLN A 46 9.66 -28.35 -15.35
C GLN A 46 9.84 -27.48 -14.10
N TYR A 47 9.65 -26.16 -14.22
CA TYR A 47 9.75 -25.23 -13.09
C TYR A 47 8.76 -25.59 -11.97
N PHE A 48 7.50 -25.83 -12.32
CA PHE A 48 6.45 -26.15 -11.35
C PHE A 48 6.43 -27.62 -10.88
N GLU A 49 7.11 -28.52 -11.60
CA GLU A 49 7.35 -29.89 -11.15
C GLU A 49 8.44 -29.95 -10.06
N HIS A 50 9.47 -29.11 -10.16
CA HIS A 50 10.58 -29.08 -9.21
C HIS A 50 10.35 -28.12 -8.03
N ASN A 51 9.54 -27.08 -8.23
CA ASN A 51 9.21 -26.12 -7.18
C ASN A 51 7.85 -26.46 -6.59
N GLN A 52 7.81 -26.79 -5.30
CA GLN A 52 6.53 -26.97 -4.60
C GLN A 52 5.74 -25.66 -4.67
N ILE A 53 4.58 -25.69 -5.32
CA ILE A 53 3.61 -24.60 -5.27
C ILE A 53 3.03 -24.59 -3.88
N ALA A 54 3.59 -23.77 -3.00
CA ALA A 54 2.92 -23.39 -1.77
C ALA A 54 1.70 -22.54 -2.16
N VAL A 55 0.54 -23.18 -2.33
CA VAL A 55 -0.75 -22.48 -2.32
C VAL A 55 -0.80 -21.78 -0.96
N ALA A 56 -0.70 -20.45 -0.95
CA ALA A 56 -0.42 -19.64 0.23
C ALA A 56 -1.30 -20.02 1.44
N ALA A 57 -0.76 -20.89 2.29
CA ALA A 57 -1.30 -21.32 3.57
C ALA A 57 -0.15 -21.66 4.55
N GLY A 58 1.04 -21.09 4.33
CA GLY A 58 2.18 -21.18 5.22
C GLY A 58 2.60 -19.80 5.69
N GLU A 59 2.94 -19.69 6.97
CA GLU A 59 3.54 -18.49 7.59
C GLU A 59 4.71 -18.01 6.73
N GLN A 60 4.46 -16.97 5.93
CA GLN A 60 5.54 -16.24 5.28
C GLN A 60 6.39 -15.61 6.39
N ALA A 61 7.72 -15.68 6.24
CA ALA A 61 8.64 -14.93 7.07
C ALA A 61 8.17 -13.48 7.15
N ASP A 62 8.16 -12.91 8.36
CA ASP A 62 7.67 -11.55 8.57
C ASP A 62 8.53 -10.59 7.71
N PRO A 63 7.95 -9.98 6.67
CA PRO A 63 8.71 -9.10 5.76
C PRO A 63 9.21 -7.84 6.46
N THR A 64 8.74 -7.56 7.69
CA THR A 64 9.20 -6.46 8.53
C THR A 64 10.23 -6.86 9.59
N GLU A 65 10.66 -8.13 9.62
CA GLU A 65 11.67 -8.60 10.57
C GLU A 65 12.99 -7.83 10.42
N GLY A 66 13.43 -7.18 11.50
CA GLY A 66 14.66 -6.37 11.53
C GLY A 66 14.51 -4.93 11.02
N MET A 67 13.32 -4.52 10.56
CA MET A 67 13.03 -3.12 10.23
C MET A 67 12.86 -2.28 11.49
N THR A 68 13.13 -0.97 11.41
CA THR A 68 12.68 -0.02 12.44
C THR A 68 11.18 0.17 12.37
N SER A 69 10.56 0.69 13.44
CA SER A 69 9.11 0.97 13.45
C SER A 69 8.69 1.91 12.33
N GLU A 70 9.53 2.90 11.97
CA GLU A 70 9.28 3.82 10.86
C GLU A 70 9.29 3.09 9.51
N GLN A 71 10.28 2.21 9.30
CA GLN A 71 10.40 1.43 8.07
C GLN A 71 9.26 0.43 7.93
N ALA A 72 8.90 -0.26 9.02
CA ALA A 72 7.78 -1.18 9.04
C ALA A 72 6.45 -0.46 8.77
N LEU A 73 6.24 0.72 9.36
CA LEU A 73 5.03 1.52 9.16
C LEU A 73 4.90 2.01 7.71
N HIS A 74 6.00 2.52 7.14
CA HIS A 74 6.07 2.87 5.71
C HIS A 74 5.73 1.66 4.84
N TRP A 75 6.35 0.51 5.13
CA TRP A 75 6.13 -0.74 4.40
C TRP A 75 4.67 -1.18 4.47
N GLN A 76 4.04 -1.12 5.65
CA GLN A 76 2.64 -1.50 5.84
C GLN A 76 1.67 -0.64 5.03
N ILE A 77 1.91 0.67 4.91
CA ILE A 77 1.11 1.56 4.06
C ILE A 77 1.24 1.18 2.59
N VAL A 78 2.48 1.00 2.10
CA VAL A 78 2.75 0.65 0.69
C VAL A 78 2.18 -0.73 0.32
N HIS A 79 2.22 -1.68 1.25
CA HIS A 79 1.78 -3.07 1.04
C HIS A 79 0.38 -3.36 1.58
N ARG A 80 -0.38 -2.32 1.95
CA ARG A 80 -1.81 -2.41 2.27
C ARG A 80 -2.10 -3.29 3.49
N LYS A 81 -1.19 -3.29 4.47
CA LYS A 81 -1.33 -4.05 5.73
C LYS A 81 -1.83 -3.11 6.82
N LYS A 82 -3.00 -3.41 7.35
CA LYS A 82 -3.67 -2.56 8.36
C LYS A 82 -3.44 -3.05 9.79
N GLU A 83 -3.02 -4.29 9.94
CA GLU A 83 -2.80 -4.95 11.22
C GLU A 83 -1.50 -4.45 11.85
N GLY A 84 -1.59 -3.90 13.07
CA GLY A 84 -0.42 -3.48 13.85
C GLY A 84 0.10 -2.06 13.58
N VAL A 85 -0.51 -1.29 12.66
CA VAL A 85 -0.08 0.08 12.36
C VAL A 85 -0.09 1.00 13.58
N GLU A 86 -1.08 0.87 14.47
CA GLU A 86 -1.18 1.73 15.66
C GLU A 86 0.01 1.51 16.61
N GLN A 87 0.41 0.26 16.80
CA GLN A 87 1.54 -0.09 17.65
C GLN A 87 2.86 0.42 17.07
N LEU A 88 3.04 0.33 15.75
CA LEU A 88 4.20 0.91 15.08
C LEU A 88 4.25 2.43 15.21
N ILE A 89 3.09 3.11 15.18
CA ILE A 89 3.01 4.55 15.42
C ILE A 89 3.41 4.89 16.85
N ASP A 90 2.89 4.15 17.84
CA ASP A 90 3.26 4.35 19.25
C ASP A 90 4.78 4.20 19.45
N ASP A 91 5.39 3.20 18.81
CA ASP A 91 6.84 2.99 18.85
C ASP A 91 7.60 4.14 18.16
N CYS A 92 7.11 4.65 17.02
CA CYS A 92 7.68 5.83 16.35
C CYS A 92 7.63 7.08 17.24
N LEU A 93 6.53 7.27 17.98
CA LEU A 93 6.34 8.41 18.88
C LEU A 93 7.31 8.41 20.08
N THR A 94 7.97 7.29 20.36
CA THR A 94 9.05 7.26 21.36
C THR A 94 10.34 7.94 20.88
N ARG A 95 10.50 8.15 19.57
CA ARG A 95 11.73 8.64 18.92
C ARG A 95 11.57 9.99 18.23
N GLN A 96 10.34 10.38 17.87
CA GLN A 96 10.01 11.66 17.22
C GLN A 96 8.58 12.09 17.59
N ASP A 97 8.23 13.35 17.32
CA ASP A 97 6.88 13.87 17.57
C ASP A 97 5.88 13.43 16.50
N ALA A 98 4.58 13.61 16.77
CA ALA A 98 3.52 13.20 15.87
C ALA A 98 3.62 13.87 14.48
N VAL A 99 4.03 15.13 14.45
CA VAL A 99 4.27 15.88 13.21
C VAL A 99 5.45 15.29 12.43
N GLY A 100 6.51 14.87 13.12
CA GLY A 100 7.65 14.16 12.54
C GLY A 100 7.25 12.82 11.92
N VAL A 101 6.45 12.00 12.62
CA VAL A 101 5.94 10.72 12.08
C VAL A 101 5.12 10.96 10.80
N LEU A 102 4.24 11.97 10.80
CA LEU A 102 3.44 12.31 9.63
C LEU A 102 4.33 12.68 8.43
N ASN A 103 5.27 13.61 8.63
CA ASN A 103 6.07 14.18 7.55
C ASN A 103 7.18 13.26 7.04
N ASN A 104 7.76 12.44 7.92
CA ASN A 104 8.93 11.63 7.61
C ASN A 104 8.59 10.18 7.25
N VAL A 105 7.38 9.70 7.58
CA VAL A 105 6.99 8.30 7.36
C VAL A 105 5.71 8.20 6.52
N LEU A 106 4.60 8.76 6.99
CA LEU A 106 3.29 8.60 6.37
C LEU A 106 3.19 9.27 4.99
N LEU A 107 3.61 10.53 4.88
CA LEU A 107 3.59 11.27 3.60
C LEU A 107 4.54 10.65 2.56
N PRO A 108 5.79 10.28 2.89
CA PRO A 108 6.66 9.55 1.96
C PRO A 108 6.08 8.21 1.49
N ALA A 109 5.43 7.45 2.38
CA ALA A 109 4.79 6.19 2.00
C ALA A 109 3.67 6.40 0.97
N MET A 110 2.80 7.40 1.20
CA MET A 110 1.73 7.72 0.26
C MET A 110 2.25 8.28 -1.07
N LYS A 111 3.37 9.01 -1.04
CA LYS A 111 4.05 9.44 -2.27
C LYS A 111 4.51 8.23 -3.09
N GLU A 112 5.14 7.24 -2.45
CA GLU A 112 5.58 6.01 -3.15
C GLU A 112 4.39 5.25 -3.75
N VAL A 113 3.26 5.15 -3.04
CA VAL A 113 2.03 4.55 -3.58
C VAL A 113 1.56 5.29 -4.83
N GLY A 114 1.58 6.63 -4.80
CA GLY A 114 1.23 7.48 -5.94
C GLY A 114 2.19 7.31 -7.12
N ASP A 115 3.49 7.25 -6.86
CA ASP A 115 4.52 7.04 -7.89
C ASP A 115 4.35 5.67 -8.57
N LYS A 116 4.08 4.60 -7.80
CA LYS A 116 3.79 3.25 -8.33
C LYS A 116 2.50 3.21 -9.16
N PHE A 117 1.47 3.94 -8.73
CA PHE A 117 0.24 4.08 -9.52
C PHE A 117 0.49 4.82 -10.83
N GLY A 118 1.23 5.92 -10.79
CA GLY A 118 1.61 6.69 -11.98
C GLY A 118 2.49 5.90 -12.97
N ALA A 119 3.33 4.99 -12.46
CA ALA A 119 4.15 4.08 -13.26
C ALA A 119 3.37 2.86 -13.80
N GLY A 120 2.11 2.65 -13.38
CA GLY A 120 1.32 1.48 -13.75
C GLY A 120 1.69 0.19 -13.00
N GLU A 121 2.50 0.28 -11.95
CA GLU A 121 2.91 -0.85 -11.10
C GLU A 121 1.84 -1.21 -10.05
N SER A 122 1.03 -0.22 -9.66
CA SER A 122 -0.12 -0.38 -8.76
C SER A 122 -1.43 -0.06 -9.48
N ILE A 123 -2.48 -0.84 -9.20
CA ILE A 123 -3.83 -0.59 -9.72
C ILE A 123 -4.68 0.20 -8.71
N LEU A 124 -5.73 0.87 -9.18
CA LEU A 124 -6.59 1.71 -8.34
C LEU A 124 -7.11 1.00 -7.06
N PRO A 125 -7.56 -0.28 -7.10
CA PRO A 125 -7.95 -0.99 -5.88
C PRO A 125 -6.87 -1.04 -4.80
N PHE A 126 -5.60 -1.16 -5.20
CA PHE A 126 -4.47 -1.20 -4.26
C PHE A 126 -4.18 0.16 -3.64
N VAL A 127 -4.31 1.23 -4.43
CA VAL A 127 -4.19 2.60 -3.93
C VAL A 127 -5.27 2.88 -2.88
N LEU A 128 -6.51 2.44 -3.12
CA LEU A 128 -7.61 2.60 -2.17
C LEU A 128 -7.34 1.83 -0.86
N GLN A 129 -6.82 0.61 -0.93
CA GLN A 129 -6.44 -0.15 0.28
C GLN A 129 -5.30 0.53 1.05
N SER A 130 -4.27 1.04 0.37
CA SER A 130 -3.21 1.83 1.01
C SER A 130 -3.75 3.10 1.67
N ALA A 131 -4.74 3.76 1.04
CA ALA A 131 -5.42 4.91 1.61
C ALA A 131 -6.23 4.56 2.87
N GLU A 132 -6.82 3.37 2.96
CA GLU A 132 -7.48 2.89 4.19
C GLU A 132 -6.47 2.72 5.34
N VAL A 133 -5.30 2.14 5.06
CA VAL A 133 -4.20 2.01 6.05
C VAL A 133 -3.70 3.38 6.49
N MET A 134 -3.52 4.31 5.54
CA MET A 134 -3.12 5.69 5.80
C MET A 134 -4.16 6.40 6.68
N LYS A 135 -5.45 6.29 6.37
CA LYS A 135 -6.53 6.90 7.16
C LYS A 135 -6.52 6.38 8.60
N LYS A 136 -6.36 5.07 8.78
CA LYS A 136 -6.24 4.44 10.11
C LYS A 136 -5.01 4.97 10.88
N SER A 137 -3.89 5.10 10.18
CA SER A 137 -2.63 5.62 10.75
C SER A 137 -2.76 7.07 11.20
N VAL A 138 -3.32 7.94 10.35
CA VAL A 138 -3.55 9.35 10.67
C VAL A 138 -4.54 9.50 11.84
N ALA A 139 -5.64 8.76 11.85
CA ALA A 139 -6.63 8.83 12.93
C ALA A 139 -6.04 8.45 14.30
N HIS A 140 -5.10 7.50 14.35
CA HIS A 140 -4.36 7.19 15.57
C HIS A 140 -3.37 8.29 15.93
N LEU A 141 -2.63 8.80 14.95
CA LEU A 141 -1.62 9.84 15.13
C LEU A 141 -2.19 11.18 15.58
N GLU A 142 -3.40 11.55 15.14
CA GLU A 142 -4.11 12.77 15.51
C GLU A 142 -4.33 12.88 17.03
N GLN A 143 -4.49 11.76 17.74
CA GLN A 143 -4.61 11.72 19.21
C GLN A 143 -3.38 12.30 19.94
N PHE A 144 -2.25 12.41 19.24
CA PHE A 144 -0.99 12.90 19.78
C PHE A 144 -0.60 14.28 19.26
N MET A 145 -1.33 14.84 18.30
CA MET A 145 -1.05 16.17 17.72
C MET A 145 -1.55 17.33 18.58
N ASP A 146 -2.62 17.14 19.36
CA ASP A 146 -3.26 18.20 20.16
C ASP A 146 -2.53 18.57 21.47
N LYS A 147 -1.36 17.99 21.75
CA LYS A 147 -0.62 18.25 23.01
C LYS A 147 0.31 19.46 22.98
N VAL A 148 0.23 20.32 21.96
CA VAL A 148 1.00 21.58 21.92
C VAL A 148 0.12 22.75 22.37
N GLU A 149 0.05 22.98 23.68
CA GLU A 149 -0.55 24.19 24.25
C GLU A 149 0.16 25.45 23.69
N GLY A 150 -0.54 26.29 22.91
CA GLY A 150 -0.06 27.65 22.64
C GLY A 150 -0.37 28.31 21.28
N SER A 151 -1.10 27.69 20.36
CA SER A 151 -1.45 28.34 19.08
C SER A 151 -2.93 28.73 19.02
N SER A 152 -3.23 30.00 18.72
CA SER A 152 -4.58 30.50 18.54
C SER A 152 -5.34 29.70 17.47
N LYS A 153 -6.53 29.18 17.79
CA LYS A 153 -7.46 28.55 16.84
C LYS A 153 -7.92 29.58 15.79
N GLY A 154 -7.19 29.70 14.70
CA GLY A 154 -7.65 30.39 13.49
C GLY A 154 -8.52 29.46 12.65
N VAL A 155 -9.57 29.98 12.03
CA VAL A 155 -10.41 29.19 11.11
C VAL A 155 -9.66 29.02 9.78
N VAL A 156 -9.30 27.77 9.45
CA VAL A 156 -8.70 27.42 8.15
C VAL A 156 -9.76 26.68 7.33
N VAL A 157 -10.12 27.25 6.18
CA VAL A 157 -10.98 26.57 5.20
C VAL A 157 -10.07 25.73 4.29
N LEU A 158 -10.05 24.42 4.53
CA LEU A 158 -9.44 23.44 3.63
C LEU A 158 -10.51 22.86 2.70
N ALA A 159 -10.29 22.93 1.39
CA ALA A 159 -11.19 22.38 0.38
C ALA A 159 -10.39 21.68 -0.73
N THR A 160 -10.87 20.53 -1.20
CA THR A 160 -10.45 19.84 -2.43
C THR A 160 -10.98 20.61 -3.65
N VAL A 161 -10.17 20.71 -4.71
CA VAL A 161 -10.64 21.22 -5.99
C VAL A 161 -11.68 20.24 -6.55
N TYR A 162 -12.71 20.73 -7.24
CA TYR A 162 -13.71 19.87 -7.86
C TYR A 162 -13.04 18.85 -8.81
N GLY A 163 -13.18 17.56 -8.50
CA GLY A 163 -12.52 16.46 -9.22
C GLY A 163 -11.22 15.95 -8.61
N ASP A 164 -10.74 16.56 -7.51
CA ASP A 164 -9.62 16.07 -6.71
C ASP A 164 -10.09 15.02 -5.70
N VAL A 165 -9.51 13.82 -5.77
CA VAL A 165 -9.83 12.67 -4.91
C VAL A 165 -8.89 12.55 -3.71
N HIS A 166 -7.88 13.42 -3.61
CA HIS A 166 -6.89 13.39 -2.53
C HIS A 166 -7.36 14.23 -1.33
N ASP A 167 -8.16 13.60 -0.46
CA ASP A 167 -8.76 14.28 0.70
C ASP A 167 -8.09 13.96 2.05
N ILE A 168 -6.97 13.22 2.04
CA ILE A 168 -6.34 12.73 3.28
C ILE A 168 -5.77 13.86 4.14
N GLY A 169 -5.28 14.95 3.53
CA GLY A 169 -4.74 16.10 4.28
C GLY A 169 -5.76 17.17 4.66
N LYS A 170 -7.06 17.00 4.35
CA LYS A 170 -8.08 18.05 4.52
C LYS A 170 -9.05 17.81 5.67
N ASN A 171 -9.09 16.59 6.22
CA ASN A 171 -10.08 16.21 7.24
C ASN A 171 -9.65 16.51 8.70
N SER A 172 -8.43 16.96 8.96
CA SER A 172 -7.91 17.17 10.33
C SER A 172 -8.43 18.43 11.03
N GLY A 173 -9.59 18.97 10.63
CA GLY A 173 -10.12 20.23 11.18
C GLY A 173 -11.64 20.41 11.11
N GLN A 174 -12.41 19.36 10.82
CA GLN A 174 -13.87 19.42 10.77
C GLN A 174 -14.49 18.37 11.69
N ASP A 175 -14.40 18.60 12.99
CA ASP A 175 -15.35 18.05 13.96
C ASP A 175 -15.48 19.05 15.12
N ASP A 176 -16.37 20.03 14.94
CA ASP A 176 -16.97 20.75 16.06
C ASP A 176 -18.48 20.88 15.80
N PRO A 177 -19.29 19.87 16.17
CA PRO A 177 -20.73 19.98 16.10
C PRO A 177 -21.25 20.52 17.44
N GLU A 178 -21.20 21.84 17.64
CA GLU A 178 -22.10 22.56 18.56
C GLU A 178 -21.94 24.09 18.41
N GLN A 179 -22.73 24.67 17.51
CA GLN A 179 -23.39 25.99 17.65
C GLN A 179 -24.45 26.21 16.58
#